data_AF-A0A835Q215-F1
#
_entry.id   AF-A0A835Q215-F1
#
_cell.length_a   1.000
_cell.length_b   1.000
_cell.length_c   1.000
_cell.angle_alpha   90.00
_cell.angle_beta   90.00
_cell.angle_gamma   90.00
#
_symmetry.space_group_name_H-M   'P 1'
#
loop_
_entity.id
_entity.type
_entity.pdbx_description
1 polymer ?
#
loop_
_entity_poly.entity_id
_entity_poly.type
_entity_poly.pdbx_seq_one_letter_code
_entity_poly.pdbx_strand_id
1 'polypeptide(L)'
;MSSSEEVQISKLVCKWKDLEELELESKPSNFLELAENISMHCKNFCRLMVSSSIREEDAIAVARYLPKLKILELRRSYLRKEELLIILNGCRELERLSLKDCIGFDGNEREILAKVSQIKEFKSEGCKLYYEHSYEFDDDFSSGCTLYGFVH
;
A
#
# COMPACT_ATOMS: atom_id res chain seq x y z
N MET A 1 12.68 -10.84 5.65
CA MET A 1 11.86 -11.82 6.41
C MET A 1 11.97 -13.17 5.73
N SER A 2 12.02 -14.25 6.47
CA SER A 2 12.00 -15.60 5.89
C SER A 2 10.56 -15.97 5.49
N SER A 3 10.38 -16.78 4.43
CA SER A 3 9.06 -17.25 3.98
C SER A 3 8.26 -17.98 5.07
N SER A 4 8.95 -18.53 6.07
CA SER A 4 8.32 -19.19 7.21
C SER A 4 7.64 -18.21 8.16
N GLU A 5 8.22 -17.03 8.38
CA GLU A 5 7.66 -16.00 9.27
C GLU A 5 6.42 -15.33 8.66
N GLU A 6 6.39 -15.16 7.35
CA GLU A 6 5.25 -14.62 6.59
C GLU A 6 4.01 -15.53 6.70
N VAL A 7 4.19 -16.84 6.59
CA VAL A 7 3.10 -17.82 6.78
C VAL A 7 2.60 -17.85 8.23
N GLN A 8 3.43 -17.45 9.21
CA GLN A 8 2.97 -17.35 10.59
C GLN A 8 2.08 -16.12 10.79
N ILE A 9 2.37 -14.97 10.16
CA ILE A 9 1.57 -13.76 10.39
C ILE A 9 0.12 -13.94 9.94
N SER A 10 -0.12 -14.57 8.79
CA SER A 10 -1.49 -14.85 8.30
C SER A 10 -2.26 -15.74 9.27
N LYS A 11 -1.61 -16.72 9.89
CA LYS A 11 -2.23 -17.62 10.90
C LYS A 11 -2.46 -16.94 12.25
N LEU A 12 -1.59 -16.01 12.63
CA LEU A 12 -1.69 -15.29 13.91
C LEU A 12 -2.82 -14.26 13.90
N VAL A 13 -3.08 -13.61 12.76
CA VAL A 13 -4.18 -12.64 12.61
C VAL A 13 -5.54 -13.24 13.00
N CYS A 14 -5.77 -14.53 12.76
CA CYS A 14 -7.00 -15.21 13.16
C CYS A 14 -7.28 -15.14 14.68
N LYS A 15 -6.27 -14.85 15.50
CA LYS A 15 -6.38 -14.71 16.96
C LYS A 15 -6.57 -13.27 17.40
N TRP A 16 -6.31 -12.27 16.56
CA TRP A 16 -6.34 -10.85 16.91
C TRP A 16 -7.67 -10.19 16.55
N LYS A 17 -8.71 -10.50 17.32
CA LYS A 17 -10.09 -10.03 17.04
C LYS A 17 -10.26 -8.52 17.13
N ASP A 18 -9.45 -7.89 17.97
CA ASP A 18 -9.45 -6.45 18.22
C ASP A 18 -8.37 -5.70 17.41
N LEU A 19 -7.81 -6.34 16.37
CA LEU A 19 -6.85 -5.68 15.48
C LEU A 19 -7.54 -4.57 14.68
N GLU A 20 -7.12 -3.34 14.91
CA GLU A 20 -7.62 -2.16 14.21
C GLU A 20 -6.65 -1.67 13.14
N GLU A 21 -5.35 -1.86 13.37
CA GLU A 21 -4.28 -1.32 12.54
C GLU A 21 -3.19 -2.35 12.26
N LEU A 22 -2.61 -2.31 11.06
CA LEU A 22 -1.47 -3.13 10.68
C LEU A 22 -0.46 -2.32 9.86
N GLU A 23 0.80 -2.40 10.24
CA GLU A 23 1.92 -1.83 9.50
C GLU A 23 2.82 -2.95 8.97
N LEU A 24 3.10 -2.90 7.68
CA LEU A 24 3.94 -3.87 6.96
C LEU A 24 5.14 -3.12 6.36
N GLU A 25 6.29 -3.22 7.00
CA GLU A 25 7.56 -2.73 6.45
C GLU A 25 7.95 -3.46 5.17
N SER A 26 7.59 -4.74 5.07
CA SER A 26 7.69 -5.54 3.86
C SER A 26 6.41 -6.34 3.69
N LYS A 27 5.81 -6.28 2.49
CA LYS A 27 4.64 -7.09 2.16
C LYS A 27 5.05 -8.58 2.12
N PRO A 28 4.31 -9.46 2.80
CA PRO A 28 4.57 -10.88 2.75
C PRO A 28 4.14 -11.46 1.39
N SER A 29 4.78 -12.56 0.97
CA SER A 29 4.43 -13.28 -0.26
C SER A 29 2.98 -13.79 -0.27
N ASN A 30 2.41 -14.08 0.91
CA ASN A 30 1.02 -14.51 1.10
C ASN A 30 0.06 -13.37 1.49
N PHE A 31 0.31 -12.14 1.03
CA PHE A 31 -0.52 -10.97 1.34
C PHE A 31 -2.01 -11.17 1.05
N LEU A 32 -2.35 -11.91 -0.02
CA LEU A 32 -3.74 -12.27 -0.33
C LEU A 32 -4.42 -13.03 0.82
N GLU A 33 -3.76 -14.06 1.35
CA GLU A 33 -4.26 -14.87 2.48
C GLU A 33 -4.33 -14.02 3.75
N LEU A 34 -3.34 -13.14 3.97
CA LEU A 34 -3.35 -12.22 5.09
C LEU A 34 -4.57 -11.28 5.03
N ALA A 35 -4.82 -10.64 3.89
CA ALA A 35 -5.96 -9.73 3.72
C ALA A 35 -7.30 -10.47 3.93
N GLU A 36 -7.41 -11.69 3.41
CA GLU A 36 -8.59 -12.55 3.65
C GLU A 36 -8.78 -12.85 5.14
N ASN A 37 -7.74 -13.28 5.84
CA ASN A 37 -7.81 -13.57 7.27
C ASN A 37 -8.16 -12.32 8.11
N ILE A 38 -7.61 -11.15 7.77
CA ILE A 38 -7.98 -9.88 8.41
C ILE A 38 -9.48 -9.65 8.23
N SER A 39 -9.99 -9.79 7.01
CA SER A 39 -11.42 -9.56 6.71
C SER A 39 -12.37 -10.46 7.50
N MET A 40 -11.95 -11.71 7.76
CA MET A 40 -12.76 -12.71 8.46
C MET A 40 -12.71 -12.55 9.98
N HIS A 41 -11.57 -12.12 10.53
CA HIS A 41 -11.32 -12.19 11.97
C HIS A 41 -11.22 -10.84 12.67
N CYS A 42 -10.86 -9.77 11.96
CA CYS A 42 -10.57 -8.45 12.51
C CYS A 42 -11.68 -7.46 12.11
N LYS A 43 -12.82 -7.50 12.81
CA LYS A 43 -14.01 -6.72 12.43
C LYS A 43 -13.84 -5.20 12.59
N ASN A 44 -12.91 -4.79 13.44
CA ASN A 44 -12.60 -3.38 13.69
C ASN A 44 -11.40 -2.88 12.86
N PHE A 45 -10.86 -3.72 11.98
CA PHE A 45 -9.74 -3.34 11.15
C PHE A 45 -10.07 -2.17 10.25
N CYS A 46 -9.28 -1.10 10.35
CA CYS A 46 -9.55 0.16 9.66
C CYS A 46 -8.31 0.88 9.14
N ARG A 47 -7.10 0.50 9.57
CA ARG A 47 -5.86 1.16 9.14
C ARG A 47 -4.80 0.18 8.62
N LEU A 48 -4.29 0.45 7.43
CA LEU A 48 -3.22 -0.33 6.80
C LEU A 48 -2.09 0.59 6.36
N MET A 49 -0.87 0.27 6.77
CA MET A 49 0.34 0.90 6.27
C MET A 49 1.23 -0.13 5.58
N VAL A 50 1.72 0.19 4.38
CA VAL A 50 2.59 -0.70 3.60
C VAL A 50 3.77 0.08 3.03
N SER A 51 4.97 -0.49 3.16
CA SER A 51 6.20 0.09 2.61
C SER A 51 6.86 -0.81 1.55
N SER A 52 6.07 -1.38 0.64
CA SER A 52 6.56 -2.22 -0.46
C SER A 52 5.82 -1.97 -1.78
N SER A 53 6.29 -2.64 -2.84
CA SER A 53 5.56 -2.72 -4.11
C SER A 53 4.16 -3.32 -3.94
N ILE A 54 3.17 -2.69 -4.57
CA ILE A 54 1.77 -3.10 -4.66
C ILE A 54 1.50 -3.46 -6.12
N ARG A 55 1.33 -4.75 -6.39
CA ARG A 55 0.96 -5.25 -7.72
C ARG A 55 -0.56 -5.33 -7.85
N GLU A 56 -1.03 -5.56 -9.08
CA GLU A 56 -2.46 -5.72 -9.38
C GLU A 56 -3.15 -6.74 -8.46
N GLU A 57 -2.53 -7.89 -8.23
CA GLU A 57 -3.04 -8.92 -7.32
C GLU A 57 -3.23 -8.42 -5.88
N ASP A 58 -2.32 -7.57 -5.39
CA ASP A 58 -2.33 -7.00 -4.05
C ASP A 58 -3.42 -5.93 -3.94
N ALA A 59 -3.55 -5.09 -4.97
CA ALA A 59 -4.60 -4.09 -5.07
C ALA A 59 -5.99 -4.73 -5.09
N ILE A 60 -6.16 -5.81 -5.86
CA ILE A 60 -7.39 -6.61 -5.88
C ILE A 60 -7.66 -7.22 -4.51
N ALA A 61 -6.64 -7.75 -3.83
CA ALA A 61 -6.79 -8.31 -2.48
C ALA A 61 -7.31 -7.27 -1.49
N VAL A 62 -6.71 -6.08 -1.46
CA VAL A 62 -7.15 -4.97 -0.60
C VAL A 62 -8.59 -4.57 -0.94
N ALA A 63 -8.88 -4.33 -2.22
CA ALA A 63 -10.20 -3.93 -2.68
C ALA A 63 -11.29 -4.96 -2.34
N ARG A 64 -10.97 -6.26 -2.42
CA ARG A 64 -11.91 -7.35 -2.18
C ARG A 64 -12.14 -7.63 -0.70
N TYR A 65 -11.08 -7.71 0.09
CA TYR A 65 -11.13 -8.19 1.47
C TYR A 65 -11.17 -7.06 2.50
N LEU A 66 -10.69 -5.87 2.16
CA LEU A 66 -10.63 -4.72 3.06
C LEU A 66 -11.52 -3.55 2.59
N PRO A 67 -12.80 -3.76 2.20
CA PRO A 67 -13.64 -2.69 1.64
C PRO A 67 -14.01 -1.60 2.66
N LYS A 68 -13.88 -1.89 3.97
CA LYS A 68 -14.16 -0.98 5.10
C LYS A 68 -12.92 -0.24 5.62
N LEU A 69 -11.80 -0.33 4.89
CA LEU A 69 -10.58 0.37 5.28
C LEU A 69 -10.83 1.88 5.31
N LYS A 70 -10.47 2.52 6.42
CA LYS A 70 -10.63 3.97 6.62
C LYS A 70 -9.34 4.74 6.37
N ILE A 71 -8.19 4.12 6.66
CA ILE A 71 -6.88 4.76 6.55
C ILE A 71 -5.95 3.84 5.76
N LEU A 72 -5.43 4.36 4.66
CA LEU A 72 -4.38 3.72 3.87
C LEU A 72 -3.15 4.61 3.79
N GLU A 73 -2.00 4.08 4.19
CA GLU A 73 -0.71 4.75 4.08
C GLU A 73 0.25 3.90 3.25
N LEU A 74 0.71 4.42 2.12
CA LEU A 74 1.75 3.82 1.30
C LEU A 74 3.01 4.67 1.38
N ARG A 75 4.16 4.05 1.67
CA ARG A 75 5.44 4.74 1.84
C ARG A 75 6.52 4.05 1.01
N ARG A 76 7.25 4.79 0.16
CA ARG A 76 8.33 4.23 -0.68
C ARG A 76 7.86 3.01 -1.49
N SER A 77 6.58 3.02 -1.87
CA SER A 77 5.91 1.92 -2.56
C SER A 77 5.91 2.15 -4.06
N TYR A 78 6.16 1.08 -4.82
CA TYR A 78 5.88 1.07 -6.26
C TYR A 78 4.43 0.63 -6.49
N LEU A 79 3.61 1.46 -7.15
CA LEU A 79 2.31 1.07 -7.68
C LEU A 79 1.95 1.96 -8.88
N ARG A 80 1.31 1.42 -9.90
CA ARG A 80 0.83 2.25 -11.02
C ARG A 80 -0.52 2.84 -10.65
N LYS A 81 -0.92 3.81 -11.47
CA LYS A 81 -2.22 4.46 -11.41
C LYS A 81 -3.35 3.43 -11.36
N GLU A 82 -3.28 2.37 -12.16
CA GLU A 82 -4.33 1.35 -12.26
C GLU A 82 -4.54 0.62 -10.94
N GLU A 83 -3.45 0.21 -10.26
CA GLU A 83 -3.54 -0.45 -8.96
C GLU A 83 -4.11 0.49 -7.89
N LEU A 84 -3.73 1.77 -7.89
CA LEU A 84 -4.29 2.76 -6.97
C LEU A 84 -5.80 2.91 -7.19
N LEU A 85 -6.25 2.96 -8.45
CA LEU A 85 -7.66 3.07 -8.79
C LEU A 85 -8.46 1.82 -8.38
N ILE A 86 -7.88 0.62 -8.50
CA ILE A 86 -8.51 -0.63 -8.00
C ILE A 86 -8.79 -0.49 -6.50
N ILE A 87 -7.80 -0.06 -5.71
CA ILE A 87 -7.94 0.12 -4.26
C ILE A 87 -9.01 1.18 -3.95
N LEU A 88 -8.93 2.34 -4.60
CA LEU A 88 -9.88 3.44 -4.40
C LEU A 88 -11.33 3.06 -4.76
N ASN A 89 -11.52 2.14 -5.71
CA ASN A 89 -12.86 1.65 -6.08
C ASN A 89 -13.40 0.58 -5.12
N GLY A 90 -12.52 -0.20 -4.48
CA GLY A 90 -12.90 -1.24 -3.52
C GLY A 90 -13.14 -0.72 -2.11
N CYS A 91 -12.26 0.17 -1.62
CA CYS A 91 -12.30 0.72 -0.26
C CYS A 91 -13.24 1.93 -0.19
N ARG A 92 -14.53 1.68 0.03
CA ARG A 92 -15.59 2.71 -0.02
C ARG A 92 -15.67 3.59 1.23
N GLU A 93 -15.10 3.14 2.35
CA GLU A 93 -15.08 3.85 3.63
C GLU A 93 -13.77 4.61 3.86
N LEU A 94 -12.94 4.77 2.82
CA LEU A 94 -11.63 5.39 2.94
C LEU A 94 -11.77 6.88 3.28
N GLU A 95 -11.31 7.26 4.47
CA GLU A 95 -11.35 8.62 4.98
C GLU A 95 -10.00 9.33 4.84
N ARG A 96 -8.90 8.57 4.88
CA ARG A 96 -7.55 9.10 4.75
C ARG A 96 -6.70 8.23 3.82
N LEU A 97 -6.09 8.88 2.85
CA LEU A 97 -5.10 8.29 1.95
C LEU A 97 -3.80 9.11 2.00
N SER A 98 -2.71 8.47 2.41
CA SER A 98 -1.38 9.06 2.40
C SER A 98 -0.46 8.27 1.47
N LEU A 99 0.11 8.95 0.49
CA LEU A 99 1.08 8.40 -0.46
C LEU A 99 2.36 9.19 -0.28
N LYS A 100 3.45 8.54 0.15
CA LYS A 100 4.72 9.19 0.42
C LYS A 100 5.84 8.50 -0.33
N ASP A 101 6.59 9.25 -1.13
CA ASP A 101 7.73 8.74 -1.92
C ASP A 101 7.35 7.54 -2.81
N CYS A 102 6.09 7.49 -3.27
CA CYS A 102 5.60 6.40 -4.13
C CYS A 102 6.00 6.58 -5.59
N ILE A 103 6.14 5.47 -6.31
CA ILE A 103 6.58 5.46 -7.71
C ILE A 103 5.53 4.78 -8.58
N GLY A 104 5.19 5.39 -9.73
CA GLY A 104 4.35 4.79 -10.78
C GLY A 104 3.14 5.64 -11.20
N PHE A 105 2.94 6.80 -10.58
CA PHE A 105 1.92 7.80 -10.93
C PHE A 105 2.41 9.19 -10.45
N ASP A 106 1.95 10.27 -11.08
CA ASP A 106 2.35 11.63 -10.70
C ASP A 106 1.43 12.31 -9.67
N GLY A 107 0.30 11.66 -9.35
CA GLY A 107 -0.66 12.10 -8.33
C GLY A 107 -1.63 13.18 -8.82
N ASN A 108 -1.42 13.72 -10.02
CA ASN A 108 -2.22 14.78 -10.61
C ASN A 108 -3.18 14.26 -11.69
N GLU A 109 -3.23 12.95 -11.90
CA GLU A 109 -4.11 12.35 -12.88
C GLU A 109 -5.58 12.57 -12.50
N ARG A 110 -6.38 13.07 -13.45
CA ARG A 110 -7.80 13.45 -13.25
C ARG A 110 -8.63 12.34 -12.61
N GLU A 111 -8.37 11.08 -12.96
CA GLU A 111 -9.09 9.93 -12.43
C GLU A 111 -8.81 9.70 -10.94
N ILE A 112 -7.55 9.85 -10.51
CA ILE A 112 -7.16 9.76 -9.10
C ILE A 112 -7.79 10.94 -8.36
N LEU A 113 -7.63 12.16 -8.86
CA LEU A 113 -8.20 13.37 -8.26
C LEU A 113 -9.73 13.27 -8.10
N ALA A 114 -10.43 12.75 -9.11
CA ALA A 114 -11.87 12.55 -9.04
C ALA A 114 -12.26 11.58 -7.92
N LYS A 115 -11.49 10.52 -7.70
CA LYS A 115 -11.75 9.54 -6.63
C LYS A 115 -11.40 10.07 -5.25
N VAL A 116 -10.22 10.68 -5.11
CA VAL A 116 -9.78 11.20 -3.80
C VAL A 116 -10.54 12.45 -3.37
N SER A 117 -11.25 13.13 -4.27
CA SER A 117 -12.15 14.23 -3.92
C SER A 117 -13.27 13.83 -2.95
N GLN A 118 -13.58 12.53 -2.85
CA GLN A 118 -14.58 11.98 -1.94
C GLN A 118 -13.99 11.62 -0.56
N ILE A 119 -12.65 11.63 -0.45
CA ILE A 119 -11.89 11.27 0.75
C ILE A 119 -11.67 12.54 1.58
N LYS A 120 -11.75 12.43 2.91
CA LYS A 120 -11.62 13.59 3.81
C LYS A 120 -10.20 14.16 3.80
N GLU A 121 -9.19 13.28 3.80
CA GLU A 121 -7.78 13.66 3.82
C GLU A 121 -7.00 12.89 2.76
N PHE A 122 -6.45 13.61 1.78
CA PHE A 122 -5.55 13.07 0.77
C PHE A 122 -4.22 13.81 0.81
N LYS A 123 -3.12 13.05 0.84
CA LYS A 123 -1.75 13.57 0.76
C LYS A 123 -0.95 12.72 -0.22
N SER A 124 -0.32 13.38 -1.19
CA SER A 124 0.65 12.79 -2.10
C SER A 124 1.94 13.62 -2.05
N GLU A 125 2.94 13.12 -1.33
CA GLU A 125 4.22 13.80 -1.13
C GLU A 125 5.33 12.98 -1.77
N GLY A 126 6.14 13.62 -2.63
CA GLY A 126 7.30 12.95 -3.25
C GLY A 126 6.95 11.85 -4.26
N CYS A 127 5.70 11.72 -4.69
CA CYS A 127 5.30 10.75 -5.70
C CYS A 127 5.86 11.10 -7.09
N LYS A 128 6.34 10.09 -7.84
CA LYS A 128 6.96 10.28 -9.16
C LYS A 128 6.48 9.24 -10.17
N LEU A 129 6.27 9.69 -11.41
CA LEU A 129 6.12 8.80 -12.56
C LEU A 129 7.51 8.35 -13.02
N TYR A 130 7.71 7.05 -13.27
CA TYR A 130 8.90 6.57 -13.97
C TYR A 130 8.68 6.72 -15.48
N TYR A 131 9.52 7.52 -16.14
CA TYR A 131 9.69 7.46 -17.59
C TYR A 131 10.82 6.47 -17.86
N GLU A 132 10.59 5.48 -18.73
CA GLU A 132 11.51 4.39 -19.09
C GLU A 132 12.88 4.82 -19.67
N HIS A 133 13.24 6.12 -19.64
CA HIS A 133 14.42 6.67 -20.33
C HIS A 133 15.44 7.43 -19.49
N SER A 134 15.39 7.44 -18.15
CA SER A 134 16.54 7.90 -17.35
C SER A 134 17.31 6.73 -16.76
N TYR A 135 18.42 6.37 -17.40
CA TYR A 135 19.44 5.50 -16.82
C TYR A 135 20.10 6.16 -15.61
N GLU A 136 19.44 6.13 -14.45
CA GLU A 136 20.12 6.19 -13.16
C GLU A 136 19.45 5.14 -12.28
N PHE A 137 20.11 3.98 -12.22
CA PHE A 137 19.72 2.86 -11.38
C PHE A 137 20.26 3.15 -9.98
N ASP A 138 19.48 3.83 -9.16
CA ASP A 138 19.71 3.82 -7.71
C ASP A 138 19.26 2.44 -7.19
N ASP A 139 20.26 1.57 -7.06
CA ASP A 139 20.19 0.18 -6.62
C ASP A 139 19.85 0.07 -5.11
N ASP A 140 18.83 0.78 -4.63
CA ASP A 140 18.44 0.84 -3.20
C ASP A 140 17.07 0.20 -2.90
N PHE A 141 16.45 -0.46 -3.88
CA PHE A 141 15.24 -1.26 -3.64
C PHE A 141 15.51 -2.64 -3.04
N SER A 142 16.79 -3.03 -2.93
CA SER A 142 17.22 -4.28 -2.32
C SER A 142 17.80 -4.02 -0.93
N SER A 143 16.90 -3.99 0.05
CA SER A 143 17.15 -4.13 1.49
C SER A 143 17.57 -2.85 2.24
N GLY A 144 16.58 -2.04 2.62
CA GLY A 144 16.77 -0.96 3.59
C GLY A 144 17.17 0.35 2.93
N CYS A 145 16.29 1.33 3.02
CA CYS A 145 16.49 2.64 2.46
C CYS A 145 17.79 3.29 2.96
N THR A 146 18.69 3.61 2.04
CA THR A 146 19.82 4.53 2.27
C THR A 146 20.15 5.28 0.98
N LEU A 147 19.46 6.41 0.78
CA LEU A 147 19.87 7.44 -0.17
C LEU A 147 21.01 8.28 0.46
N TYR A 148 22.22 8.15 -0.06
CA TYR A 148 23.24 9.18 0.07
C TYR A 148 23.74 9.61 -1.32
N GLY A 149 23.62 10.91 -1.59
CA GLY A 149 24.19 11.52 -2.79
C GLY A 149 23.78 12.98 -2.94
N PHE A 150 24.33 13.85 -2.10
CA PHE A 150 24.32 15.30 -2.34
C PHE A 150 25.20 15.62 -3.56
N VAL A 151 24.74 16.51 -4.44
CA VAL A 151 25.62 17.14 -5.43
C VAL A 151 25.77 18.61 -5.04
N HIS A 152 27.02 18.99 -4.74
CA HIS A 152 27.48 20.37 -4.53
C HIS A 152 27.62 21.10 -5.87
#